data_AF-A0A7Y5BTW8-F1
#
_entry.id   AF-A0A7Y5BTW8-F1
#
_cell.length_a   1.000
_cell.length_b   1.000
_cell.length_c   1.000
_cell.angle_alpha   90.00
_cell.angle_beta   90.00
_cell.angle_gamma   90.00
#
_symmetry.space_group_name_H-M   'P 1'
#
loop_
_entity.id
_entity.type
_entity.pdbx_description
1 polymer ?
#
loop_
_entity_poly.entity_id
_entity_poly.type
_entity_poly.pdbx_seq_one_letter_code
_entity_poly.pdbx_strand_id
1 'polypeptide(L)'
;MKIKLVTLNVLLVLAFVLSACAPAATPTAQPTVEPTTVPTEVPTEVPTATTAPTEVPTDVPTEVPTPEPTAIVVPEDTLMSFIAENAPTLDGIADEAVWASAQPLIIEVGDGANAFDGEGVVEIRSVYKDDMVYFVATWEDPTQSFVRSPWQKQEDGTWKKLSDPDDKGGDNNLYYEDKMALIWSIANSIPGFEQRGCFTACHDGENADVKPYGNKYTDAEGQLGDIWHWKSVRNLGQMDDQYLDHVQYSPETVEAGRHSDPKDGGGYVNNETEAKDMPAFMAPEGGSKDGVPGFLLDSEKVPFDDTLFVAGDLVPSIIIAPFTGDRGDITAAWFYADGKWTIEFSRKLVTGSEFDVQFEDLLSVYYFGLAVFDNAQVRHGYQAGSNEFIFQQP
;
A
#
# COMPACT_ATOMS: atom_id res chain seq x y z
N MET A 1 35.41 -22.76 -46.18
CA MET A 1 36.61 -21.98 -45.84
C MET A 1 36.53 -21.69 -44.34
N LYS A 2 37.34 -22.38 -43.53
CA LYS A 2 37.35 -22.28 -42.06
C LYS A 2 38.47 -21.32 -41.66
N ILE A 3 38.20 -20.36 -40.78
CA ILE A 3 39.25 -19.72 -39.97
C ILE A 3 38.81 -19.80 -38.51
N LYS A 4 39.60 -20.56 -37.75
CA LYS A 4 39.63 -20.62 -36.29
C LYS A 4 40.60 -19.54 -35.79
N LEU A 5 40.34 -18.94 -34.62
CA LEU A 5 41.39 -18.50 -33.68
C LEU A 5 40.72 -18.26 -32.31
N VAL A 6 40.73 -19.25 -31.41
CA VAL A 6 41.72 -19.53 -30.35
C VAL A 6 41.59 -18.59 -29.13
N THR A 7 41.15 -19.24 -28.05
CA THR A 7 41.12 -18.88 -26.63
C THR A 7 42.49 -18.50 -26.06
N LEU A 8 42.55 -17.55 -25.12
CA LEU A 8 43.54 -17.58 -24.04
C LEU A 8 43.04 -16.82 -22.79
N ASN A 9 42.72 -17.60 -21.74
CA ASN A 9 42.64 -17.18 -20.34
C ASN A 9 44.06 -16.99 -19.78
N VAL A 10 44.39 -15.88 -19.13
CA VAL A 10 45.38 -15.84 -18.02
C VAL A 10 45.01 -14.73 -17.02
N LEU A 11 44.86 -15.18 -15.77
CA LEU A 11 44.71 -14.47 -14.51
C LEU A 11 46.00 -13.69 -14.16
N LEU A 12 45.92 -12.44 -13.68
CA LEU A 12 46.98 -11.88 -12.81
C LEU A 12 46.41 -10.91 -11.78
N VAL A 13 46.73 -11.25 -10.53
CA VAL A 13 46.43 -10.59 -9.26
C VAL A 13 47.65 -9.73 -8.84
N LEU A 14 47.39 -8.69 -8.03
CA LEU A 14 48.32 -7.94 -7.14
C LEU A 14 49.25 -6.87 -7.76
N ALA A 15 49.08 -5.59 -7.36
CA ALA A 15 49.69 -4.97 -6.17
C ALA A 15 49.89 -3.43 -6.26
N PHE A 16 49.94 -2.79 -5.07
CA PHE A 16 50.36 -1.42 -4.67
C PHE A 16 49.30 -0.30 -4.79
N VAL A 17 48.64 0.20 -3.73
CA VAL A 17 49.01 0.70 -2.38
C VAL A 17 49.83 2.00 -2.37
N LEU A 18 49.15 3.13 -2.12
CA LEU A 18 49.60 4.34 -1.41
C LEU A 18 48.32 5.12 -0.99
N SER A 19 47.94 5.09 0.29
CA SER A 19 48.34 6.01 1.36
C SER A 19 47.62 7.36 1.33
N ALA A 20 46.59 7.52 2.18
CA ALA A 20 46.19 8.81 2.75
C ALA A 20 45.60 8.58 4.15
N CYS A 21 46.25 9.20 5.14
CA CYS A 21 45.98 9.12 6.57
C CYS A 21 44.72 9.88 7.00
N ALA A 22 43.97 9.34 7.96
CA ALA A 22 43.18 10.11 8.92
C ALA A 22 43.33 9.46 10.32
N PRO A 23 43.57 10.23 11.40
CA PRO A 23 43.92 9.67 12.71
C PRO A 23 42.70 9.15 13.49
N ALA A 24 42.86 7.95 14.04
CA ALA A 24 41.92 7.30 14.94
C ALA A 24 41.91 7.94 16.34
N ALA A 25 40.72 8.04 16.94
CA ALA A 25 40.54 8.48 18.32
C ALA A 25 41.12 7.47 19.31
N THR A 26 41.96 7.97 20.23
CA THR A 26 42.60 7.23 21.32
C THR A 26 41.60 6.80 22.42
N PRO A 27 41.76 5.60 23.01
CA PRO A 27 41.02 5.17 24.20
C PRO A 27 41.68 5.71 25.49
N THR A 28 40.87 6.27 26.38
CA THR A 28 41.32 6.78 27.69
C THR A 28 41.41 5.64 28.71
N ALA A 29 42.58 5.51 29.34
CA ALA A 29 42.85 4.56 30.41
C ALA A 29 42.29 5.02 31.77
N GLN A 30 41.79 4.05 32.51
CA GLN A 30 41.30 4.06 33.90
C GLN A 30 42.42 4.33 34.92
N PRO A 31 42.13 4.88 36.12
CA PRO A 31 43.01 4.73 37.27
C PRO A 31 42.43 3.80 38.35
N THR A 32 43.30 2.91 38.82
CA THR A 32 43.20 1.98 39.95
C THR A 32 43.50 2.70 41.27
N VAL A 33 42.82 2.34 42.36
CA VAL A 33 43.32 2.56 43.74
C VAL A 33 43.01 1.36 44.63
N GLU A 34 44.06 0.90 45.30
CA GLU A 34 44.19 -0.27 46.18
C GLU A 34 43.71 -0.02 47.64
N PRO A 35 43.64 -1.06 48.51
CA PRO A 35 42.80 -1.06 49.71
C PRO A 35 43.52 -0.64 51.00
N THR A 36 42.76 -0.37 52.07
CA THR A 36 43.31 -0.20 53.43
C THR A 36 42.37 -0.81 54.49
N THR A 37 42.99 -1.36 55.53
CA THR A 37 42.54 -2.42 56.44
C THR A 37 42.30 -1.96 57.89
N VAL A 38 41.21 -2.45 58.55
CA VAL A 38 40.93 -2.73 60.01
C VAL A 38 41.16 -1.60 61.07
N PRO A 39 40.70 -1.68 62.37
CA PRO A 39 40.05 -2.77 63.14
C PRO A 39 38.81 -2.44 64.04
N THR A 40 38.10 -3.54 64.38
CA THR A 40 37.53 -3.98 65.69
C THR A 40 36.82 -2.99 66.64
N GLU A 41 35.59 -3.34 67.06
CA GLU A 41 35.19 -3.45 68.49
C GLU A 41 34.09 -4.51 68.70
N VAL A 42 34.18 -5.20 69.85
CA VAL A 42 33.24 -6.18 70.44
C VAL A 42 32.58 -5.46 71.64
N PRO A 43 31.31 -5.71 72.01
CA PRO A 43 31.10 -6.65 73.12
C PRO A 43 29.82 -7.51 73.08
N THR A 44 30.02 -8.72 73.60
CA THR A 44 29.14 -9.67 74.30
C THR A 44 27.85 -9.12 74.94
N GLU A 45 26.72 -9.86 74.86
CA GLU A 45 25.94 -10.38 76.02
C GLU A 45 24.95 -11.52 75.63
N VAL A 46 25.17 -12.68 76.26
CA VAL A 46 24.29 -13.69 76.93
C VAL A 46 22.95 -14.20 76.28
N PRO A 47 22.68 -15.54 76.29
CA PRO A 47 21.48 -16.14 75.69
C PRO A 47 20.31 -16.26 76.68
N THR A 48 19.07 -16.11 76.18
CA THR A 48 17.85 -16.49 76.92
C THR A 48 16.94 -17.38 76.05
N ALA A 49 16.30 -18.33 76.73
CA ALA A 49 15.72 -19.58 76.25
C ALA A 49 14.50 -19.49 75.32
N THR A 50 14.49 -20.46 74.39
CA THR A 50 13.40 -21.38 74.04
C THR A 50 11.95 -20.93 74.25
N THR A 51 11.27 -20.67 73.13
CA THR A 51 9.87 -21.09 72.92
C THR A 51 9.74 -21.67 71.52
N ALA A 52 9.23 -22.90 71.43
CA ALA A 52 8.92 -23.56 70.18
C ALA A 52 7.60 -22.99 69.61
N PRO A 53 7.53 -22.55 68.34
CA PRO A 53 6.28 -22.43 67.63
C PRO A 53 5.98 -23.76 66.92
N THR A 54 4.79 -24.28 67.20
CA THR A 54 4.15 -25.38 66.47
C THR A 54 3.94 -24.94 65.02
N GLU A 55 4.71 -25.46 64.07
CA GLU A 55 4.40 -25.31 62.65
C GLU A 55 3.27 -26.27 62.26
N VAL A 56 2.13 -25.69 61.90
CA VAL A 56 1.06 -26.38 61.18
C VAL A 56 1.48 -26.38 59.69
N PRO A 57 1.33 -27.50 58.95
CA PRO A 57 1.78 -27.54 57.57
C PRO A 57 1.01 -26.51 56.75
N THR A 58 1.74 -25.63 56.08
CA THR A 58 1.18 -24.69 55.09
C THR A 58 0.79 -25.49 53.85
N ASP A 59 -0.43 -25.28 53.37
CA ASP A 59 -0.98 -25.90 52.18
C ASP A 59 -0.05 -25.71 50.97
N VAL A 60 0.14 -26.79 50.22
CA VAL A 60 0.89 -26.81 48.96
C VAL A 60 0.22 -25.82 47.99
N PRO A 61 0.96 -24.94 47.28
CA PRO A 61 0.35 -24.07 46.28
C PRO A 61 -0.28 -24.94 45.19
N THR A 62 -1.61 -24.92 45.10
CA THR A 62 -2.32 -25.41 43.92
C THR A 62 -2.06 -24.40 42.81
N GLU A 63 -1.14 -24.69 41.89
CA GLU A 63 -1.05 -23.95 40.63
C GLU A 63 -2.38 -24.15 39.89
N VAL A 64 -3.23 -23.13 39.92
CA VAL A 64 -4.41 -23.08 39.06
C VAL A 64 -3.85 -23.00 37.64
N PRO A 65 -4.11 -23.99 36.76
CA PRO A 65 -3.63 -23.92 35.39
C PRO A 65 -4.19 -22.65 34.76
N THR A 66 -3.29 -21.76 34.33
CA THR A 66 -3.65 -20.65 33.45
C THR A 66 -4.33 -21.28 32.24
N PRO A 67 -5.58 -20.92 31.90
CA PRO A 67 -6.22 -21.47 30.73
C PRO A 67 -5.33 -21.14 29.53
N GLU A 68 -4.96 -22.16 28.75
CA GLU A 68 -4.35 -21.93 27.45
C GLU A 68 -5.30 -21.01 26.65
N PRO A 69 -4.79 -19.97 25.97
CA PRO A 69 -5.64 -19.08 25.20
C PRO A 69 -6.41 -19.91 24.18
N THR A 70 -7.74 -19.88 24.27
CA THR A 70 -8.62 -20.45 23.26
C THR A 70 -8.30 -19.73 21.95
N ALA A 71 -7.73 -20.45 20.98
CA ALA A 71 -7.47 -19.90 19.66
C ALA A 71 -8.80 -19.35 19.09
N ILE A 72 -8.80 -18.07 18.72
CA ILE A 72 -9.94 -17.45 18.03
C ILE A 72 -10.03 -18.14 16.66
N VAL A 73 -11.17 -18.82 16.40
CA VAL A 73 -11.44 -19.39 15.08
C VAL A 73 -12.08 -18.30 14.23
N VAL A 74 -11.28 -17.67 13.37
CA VAL A 74 -11.77 -16.72 12.37
C VAL A 74 -12.31 -17.49 11.17
N PRO A 75 -13.52 -17.21 10.68
CA PRO A 75 -14.02 -17.80 9.43
C PRO A 75 -13.07 -17.55 8.25
N GLU A 76 -13.04 -18.46 7.27
CA GLU A 76 -12.12 -18.37 6.12
C GLU A 76 -12.40 -17.16 5.22
N ASP A 77 -13.62 -16.61 5.25
CA ASP A 77 -14.12 -15.46 4.49
C ASP A 77 -14.12 -14.14 5.28
N THR A 78 -13.45 -14.11 6.44
CA THR A 78 -13.39 -12.95 7.32
C THR A 78 -11.96 -12.43 7.46
N LEU A 79 -11.76 -11.14 7.17
CA LEU A 79 -10.56 -10.41 7.57
C LEU A 79 -10.71 -9.95 9.02
N MET A 80 -9.91 -10.51 9.93
CA MET A 80 -9.82 -10.01 11.30
C MET A 80 -8.66 -9.02 11.43
N SER A 81 -8.94 -7.84 11.98
CA SER A 81 -7.92 -6.90 12.44
C SER A 81 -7.43 -7.29 13.84
N PHE A 82 -6.19 -7.76 13.96
CA PHE A 82 -5.61 -8.16 15.25
C PHE A 82 -5.07 -6.97 16.04
N ILE A 83 -5.09 -7.04 17.36
CA ILE A 83 -4.51 -6.03 18.23
C ILE A 83 -2.98 -6.09 18.08
N ALA A 84 -2.37 -5.01 17.63
CA ALA A 84 -0.93 -4.88 17.55
C ALA A 84 -0.33 -4.38 18.87
N GLU A 85 0.86 -4.87 19.23
CA GLU A 85 1.63 -4.30 20.34
C GLU A 85 2.17 -2.91 19.96
N ASN A 86 2.69 -2.79 18.74
CA ASN A 86 3.23 -1.57 18.16
C ASN A 86 2.63 -1.34 16.76
N ALA A 87 2.48 -0.08 16.35
CA ALA A 87 2.13 0.23 14.97
C ALA A 87 3.19 -0.31 13.99
N PRO A 88 2.80 -0.95 12.87
CA PRO A 88 3.74 -1.35 11.83
C PRO A 88 4.38 -0.12 11.16
N THR A 89 5.56 -0.30 10.58
CA THR A 89 6.16 0.73 9.74
C THR A 89 5.58 0.58 8.34
N LEU A 90 5.14 1.66 7.71
CA LEU A 90 4.68 1.58 6.33
C LEU A 90 5.87 1.83 5.41
N ASP A 91 6.50 0.77 4.93
CA ASP A 91 7.60 0.84 3.96
C ASP A 91 7.42 -0.06 2.73
N GLY A 92 6.31 -0.82 2.69
CA GLY A 92 5.98 -1.75 1.61
C GLY A 92 6.65 -3.11 1.78
N ILE A 93 7.28 -3.40 2.90
CA ILE A 93 7.97 -4.66 3.19
C ILE A 93 7.31 -5.30 4.41
N ALA A 94 6.49 -6.34 4.18
CA ALA A 94 5.72 -7.01 5.22
C ALA A 94 6.56 -7.97 6.10
N ASP A 95 7.70 -7.53 6.62
CA ASP A 95 8.66 -8.36 7.37
C ASP A 95 8.55 -8.27 8.89
N GLU A 96 7.71 -7.37 9.42
CA GLU A 96 7.53 -7.24 10.86
C GLU A 96 6.73 -8.38 11.47
N ALA A 97 7.07 -8.68 12.73
CA ALA A 97 6.44 -9.76 13.50
C ALA A 97 4.92 -9.59 13.65
N VAL A 98 4.41 -8.35 13.60
CA VAL A 98 2.98 -8.06 13.70
C VAL A 98 2.20 -8.67 12.53
N TRP A 99 2.75 -8.62 11.32
CA TRP A 99 2.13 -9.21 10.13
C TRP A 99 2.16 -10.74 10.17
N ALA A 100 3.22 -11.33 10.70
CA ALA A 100 3.30 -12.78 10.90
C ALA A 100 2.26 -13.31 11.91
N SER A 101 1.80 -12.45 12.83
CA SER A 101 0.78 -12.81 13.82
C SER A 101 -0.67 -12.61 13.35
N ALA A 102 -0.87 -11.82 12.29
CA ALA A 102 -2.19 -11.56 11.73
C ALA A 102 -2.58 -12.67 10.74
N GLN A 103 -3.78 -13.23 10.90
CA GLN A 103 -4.31 -14.21 9.97
C GLN A 103 -4.56 -13.55 8.60
N PRO A 104 -4.05 -14.13 7.49
CA PRO A 104 -4.38 -13.67 6.15
C PRO A 104 -5.80 -14.07 5.77
N LEU A 105 -6.49 -13.14 5.11
CA LEU A 105 -7.61 -13.45 4.24
C LEU A 105 -7.07 -13.62 2.81
N ILE A 106 -7.48 -14.71 2.15
CA ILE A 106 -7.14 -15.00 0.77
C ILE A 106 -8.34 -14.67 -0.11
N ILE A 107 -8.16 -13.75 -1.04
CA ILE A 107 -9.21 -13.27 -1.95
C ILE A 107 -8.84 -13.70 -3.36
N GLU A 108 -9.70 -14.50 -3.97
CA GLU A 108 -9.62 -14.82 -5.38
C GLU A 108 -10.24 -13.69 -6.22
N VAL A 109 -9.52 -13.26 -7.24
CA VAL A 109 -9.98 -12.25 -8.21
C VAL A 109 -9.94 -12.84 -9.62
N GLY A 110 -10.84 -12.43 -10.50
CA GLY A 110 -10.88 -12.92 -11.88
C GLY A 110 -11.43 -11.90 -12.86
N ASP A 111 -11.43 -12.28 -14.14
CA ASP A 111 -11.96 -11.51 -15.28
C ASP A 111 -11.31 -10.13 -15.54
N GLY A 112 -10.10 -9.91 -15.01
CA GLY A 112 -9.32 -8.71 -15.28
C GLY A 112 -8.61 -8.76 -16.64
N ALA A 113 -8.02 -7.65 -17.07
CA ALA A 113 -7.08 -7.67 -18.20
C ALA A 113 -5.71 -8.22 -17.78
N ASN A 114 -4.88 -8.55 -18.78
CA ASN A 114 -3.48 -8.95 -18.61
C ASN A 114 -3.32 -10.17 -17.70
N ALA A 115 -2.51 -10.10 -16.63
CA ALA A 115 -2.27 -11.23 -15.73
C ALA A 115 -3.52 -11.74 -15.00
N PHE A 116 -4.60 -10.98 -15.01
CA PHE A 116 -5.86 -11.33 -14.36
C PHE A 116 -6.96 -11.83 -15.33
N ASP A 117 -6.64 -12.07 -16.61
CA ASP A 117 -7.55 -12.67 -17.62
C ASP A 117 -7.69 -14.19 -17.38
N GLY A 118 -8.21 -14.53 -16.19
CA GLY A 118 -8.26 -15.86 -15.61
C GLY A 118 -8.52 -15.77 -14.11
N GLU A 119 -7.49 -16.04 -13.31
CA GLU A 119 -7.55 -16.05 -11.84
C GLU A 119 -6.30 -15.40 -11.25
N GLY A 120 -6.48 -14.58 -10.22
CA GLY A 120 -5.45 -13.99 -9.39
C GLY A 120 -5.77 -14.18 -7.92
N VAL A 121 -4.76 -14.04 -7.06
CA VAL A 121 -4.91 -14.21 -5.62
C VAL A 121 -4.32 -13.01 -4.92
N VAL A 122 -5.14 -12.37 -4.08
CA VAL A 122 -4.73 -11.28 -3.20
C VAL A 122 -4.76 -11.80 -1.78
N GLU A 123 -3.62 -11.70 -1.09
CA GLU A 123 -3.51 -11.97 0.33
C GLU A 123 -3.57 -10.64 1.08
N ILE A 124 -4.52 -10.49 1.99
CA ILE A 124 -4.67 -9.29 2.82
C ILE A 124 -4.64 -9.65 4.31
N ARG A 125 -3.93 -8.86 5.11
CA ARG A 125 -3.92 -8.92 6.58
C ARG A 125 -4.31 -7.57 7.14
N SER A 126 -4.80 -7.56 8.37
CA SER A 126 -5.07 -6.33 9.10
C SER A 126 -4.66 -6.44 10.56
N VAL A 127 -4.17 -5.32 11.09
CA VAL A 127 -3.99 -5.10 12.53
C VAL A 127 -4.46 -3.72 12.90
N TYR A 128 -4.72 -3.48 14.18
CA TYR A 128 -5.07 -2.16 14.68
C TYR A 128 -4.35 -1.85 15.99
N LYS A 129 -4.09 -0.57 16.21
CA LYS A 129 -3.43 -0.04 17.40
C LYS A 129 -4.00 1.34 17.68
N ASP A 130 -4.38 1.56 18.94
CA ASP A 130 -4.93 2.82 19.42
C ASP A 130 -6.12 3.27 18.54
N ASP A 131 -6.01 4.39 17.83
CA ASP A 131 -7.05 4.93 16.94
C ASP A 131 -6.81 4.64 15.45
N MET A 132 -5.87 3.76 15.12
CA MET A 132 -5.45 3.46 13.75
C MET A 132 -5.69 2.00 13.37
N VAL A 133 -6.11 1.80 12.12
CA VAL A 133 -6.16 0.48 11.47
C VAL A 133 -5.10 0.44 10.36
N TYR A 134 -4.46 -0.72 10.23
CA TYR A 134 -3.39 -1.00 9.30
C TYR A 134 -3.74 -2.24 8.49
N PHE A 135 -3.28 -2.25 7.25
CA PHE A 135 -3.47 -3.33 6.32
C PHE A 135 -2.18 -3.57 5.56
N VAL A 136 -1.98 -4.83 5.18
CA VAL A 136 -1.02 -5.18 4.14
C VAL A 136 -1.70 -6.09 3.13
N ALA A 137 -1.60 -5.72 1.85
CA ALA A 137 -2.12 -6.49 0.73
C ALA A 137 -0.98 -6.88 -0.20
N THR A 138 -1.00 -8.12 -0.67
CA THR A 138 0.03 -8.63 -1.57
C THR A 138 -0.56 -9.49 -2.68
N TRP A 139 -0.04 -9.38 -3.89
CA TRP A 139 -0.47 -10.19 -5.03
C TRP A 139 0.61 -10.30 -6.10
N GLU A 140 0.56 -11.36 -6.89
CA GLU A 140 1.45 -11.57 -8.02
C GLU A 140 1.06 -10.66 -9.19
N ASP A 141 2.03 -9.96 -9.75
CA ASP A 141 1.91 -9.07 -10.89
C ASP A 141 3.18 -9.19 -11.74
N PRO A 142 3.14 -9.83 -12.91
CA PRO A 142 4.34 -10.10 -13.69
C PRO A 142 4.86 -8.89 -14.48
N THR A 143 4.15 -7.75 -14.52
CA THR A 143 4.47 -6.64 -15.42
C THR A 143 5.10 -5.44 -14.72
N GLN A 144 4.79 -5.20 -13.44
CA GLN A 144 5.24 -4.02 -12.68
C GLN A 144 5.00 -2.72 -13.46
N SER A 145 3.73 -2.36 -13.63
CA SER A 145 3.36 -1.21 -14.42
C SER A 145 3.39 0.10 -13.62
N PHE A 146 4.49 0.85 -13.80
CA PHE A 146 4.61 2.27 -13.43
C PHE A 146 4.49 3.19 -14.64
N VAL A 147 3.51 2.95 -15.52
CA VAL A 147 3.31 3.76 -16.73
C VAL A 147 1.89 4.31 -16.80
N ARG A 148 1.73 5.50 -17.38
CA ARG A 148 0.40 6.06 -17.66
C ARG A 148 0.44 6.94 -18.90
N SER A 149 0.03 6.40 -20.04
CA SER A 149 -0.02 7.05 -21.35
C SER A 149 1.12 8.06 -21.59
N PRO A 150 2.40 7.65 -21.46
CA PRO A 150 3.52 8.58 -21.50
C PRO A 150 3.58 9.28 -22.85
N TRP A 151 4.14 10.48 -22.87
CA TRP A 151 4.48 11.16 -24.11
C TRP A 151 5.71 10.51 -24.72
N GLN A 152 5.69 10.28 -26.04
CA GLN A 152 6.82 9.81 -26.80
C GLN A 152 7.18 10.79 -27.92
N LYS A 153 8.46 11.14 -28.03
CA LYS A 153 8.96 11.93 -29.16
C LYS A 153 9.00 11.09 -30.42
N GLN A 154 8.42 11.60 -31.50
CA GLN A 154 8.31 10.91 -32.78
C GLN A 154 9.52 11.23 -33.69
N GLU A 155 9.71 10.43 -34.75
CA GLU A 155 10.81 10.62 -35.71
C GLU A 155 10.76 11.97 -36.43
N ASP A 156 9.57 12.55 -36.62
CA ASP A 156 9.35 13.85 -37.25
C ASP A 156 9.52 15.04 -36.27
N GLY A 157 9.87 14.76 -35.02
CA GLY A 157 10.07 15.75 -33.95
C GLY A 157 8.79 16.14 -33.21
N THR A 158 7.61 15.62 -33.59
CA THR A 158 6.37 15.83 -32.85
C THR A 158 6.29 14.97 -31.59
N TRP A 159 5.33 15.26 -30.71
CA TRP A 159 5.06 14.46 -29.51
C TRP A 159 3.70 13.78 -29.60
N LYS A 160 3.62 12.57 -29.07
CA LYS A 160 2.38 11.78 -29.04
C LYS A 160 2.23 11.09 -27.68
N LYS A 161 1.05 11.17 -27.06
CA LYS A 161 0.72 10.29 -25.93
C LYS A 161 0.57 8.86 -26.44
N LEU A 162 1.29 7.94 -25.82
CA LEU A 162 1.08 6.53 -26.06
C LEU A 162 -0.30 6.12 -25.54
N SER A 163 -1.00 5.37 -26.36
CA SER A 163 -2.32 4.83 -26.08
C SER A 163 -2.35 3.39 -26.55
N ASP A 164 -3.16 2.58 -25.90
CA ASP A 164 -3.45 1.23 -26.36
C ASP A 164 -4.16 1.33 -27.73
N PRO A 165 -3.65 0.66 -28.78
CA PRO A 165 -4.30 0.61 -30.09
C PRO A 165 -5.70 -0.02 -30.05
N ASP A 166 -5.98 -0.86 -29.06
CA ASP A 166 -7.25 -1.56 -28.86
C ASP A 166 -8.19 -0.83 -27.88
N ASP A 167 -7.79 0.33 -27.34
CA ASP A 167 -8.59 1.16 -26.44
C ASP A 167 -9.95 1.50 -27.07
N LYS A 168 -11.02 1.11 -26.38
CA LYS A 168 -12.40 1.49 -26.67
C LYS A 168 -13.02 2.10 -25.43
N GLY A 169 -13.36 3.39 -25.50
CA GLY A 169 -14.10 4.04 -24.42
C GLY A 169 -13.28 4.30 -23.15
N GLY A 170 -11.94 4.39 -23.25
CA GLY A 170 -11.07 4.56 -22.09
C GLY A 170 -10.75 3.24 -21.40
N ASP A 171 -10.49 2.20 -22.19
CA ASP A 171 -10.07 0.87 -21.77
C ASP A 171 -8.61 0.61 -22.17
N ASN A 172 -7.71 1.55 -21.85
CA ASN A 172 -6.29 1.38 -22.10
C ASN A 172 -5.72 0.30 -21.16
N ASN A 173 -5.23 -0.80 -21.72
CA ASN A 173 -4.62 -1.91 -20.96
C ASN A 173 -3.16 -2.20 -21.35
N LEU A 174 -2.50 -1.24 -22.03
CA LEU A 174 -1.13 -1.38 -22.51
C LEU A 174 -0.18 -0.33 -21.91
N TYR A 175 -0.65 0.90 -21.77
CA TYR A 175 0.11 2.02 -21.22
C TYR A 175 -0.64 2.60 -20.03
N TYR A 176 -0.88 1.78 -19.02
CA TYR A 176 -1.63 2.12 -17.83
C TYR A 176 -0.98 1.59 -16.56
N GLU A 177 -1.32 2.18 -15.42
CA GLU A 177 -0.65 1.87 -14.17
C GLU A 177 -1.29 0.66 -13.47
N ASP A 178 -0.52 -0.02 -12.64
CA ASP A 178 -1.06 -0.99 -11.69
C ASP A 178 -1.86 -0.29 -10.60
N LYS A 179 -2.93 -0.94 -10.15
CA LYS A 179 -3.82 -0.40 -9.14
C LYS A 179 -4.38 -1.51 -8.24
N MET A 180 -4.86 -1.07 -7.09
CA MET A 180 -5.66 -1.87 -6.17
C MET A 180 -6.78 -0.97 -5.66
N ALA A 181 -7.99 -1.50 -5.53
CA ALA A 181 -9.11 -0.79 -4.95
C ALA A 181 -9.79 -1.64 -3.88
N LEU A 182 -10.10 -1.01 -2.76
CA LEU A 182 -11.08 -1.49 -1.79
C LEU A 182 -12.34 -0.65 -1.93
N ILE A 183 -13.49 -1.24 -1.64
CA ILE A 183 -14.74 -0.51 -1.48
C ILE A 183 -15.51 -1.01 -0.27
N TRP A 184 -15.94 -0.10 0.61
CA TRP A 184 -16.68 -0.36 1.83
C TRP A 184 -18.09 0.19 1.73
N SER A 185 -19.09 -0.50 2.27
CA SER A 185 -20.42 0.14 2.43
C SER A 185 -20.42 1.03 3.68
N ILE A 186 -20.63 2.34 3.50
CA ILE A 186 -20.70 3.28 4.61
C ILE A 186 -22.00 3.04 5.37
N ALA A 187 -21.90 2.82 6.68
CA ALA A 187 -23.03 2.57 7.58
C ALA A 187 -24.01 1.48 7.08
N ASN A 188 -23.51 0.49 6.32
CA ASN A 188 -24.32 -0.53 5.64
C ASN A 188 -25.47 0.07 4.81
N SER A 189 -25.25 1.25 4.23
CA SER A 189 -26.27 2.00 3.50
C SER A 189 -26.60 1.41 2.13
N ILE A 190 -25.75 0.54 1.57
CA ILE A 190 -25.96 -0.08 0.25
C ILE A 190 -26.66 -1.44 0.42
N PRO A 191 -27.93 -1.59 0.00
CA PRO A 191 -28.67 -2.83 0.21
C PRO A 191 -28.06 -4.03 -0.55
N GLY A 192 -27.84 -5.14 0.17
CA GLY A 192 -27.34 -6.39 -0.41
C GLY A 192 -25.82 -6.38 -0.67
N PHE A 193 -25.09 -5.38 -0.17
CA PHE A 193 -23.64 -5.31 -0.29
C PHE A 193 -22.97 -6.47 0.45
N GLU A 194 -23.52 -6.91 1.58
CA GLU A 194 -23.01 -8.06 2.34
C GLU A 194 -22.99 -9.37 1.53
N GLN A 195 -23.87 -9.50 0.54
CA GLN A 195 -23.93 -10.68 -0.32
C GLN A 195 -23.22 -10.49 -1.67
N ARG A 196 -23.38 -9.31 -2.29
CA ARG A 196 -22.93 -9.05 -3.66
C ARG A 196 -21.67 -8.17 -3.73
N GLY A 197 -21.26 -7.57 -2.62
CA GLY A 197 -20.19 -6.60 -2.55
C GLY A 197 -20.37 -5.49 -3.56
N CYS A 198 -19.30 -5.20 -4.29
CA CYS A 198 -19.25 -4.09 -5.24
C CYS A 198 -20.17 -4.27 -6.46
N PHE A 199 -20.71 -5.48 -6.71
CA PHE A 199 -21.66 -5.77 -7.79
C PHE A 199 -23.02 -5.12 -7.57
N THR A 200 -23.38 -4.76 -6.35
CA THR A 200 -24.63 -4.03 -6.05
C THR A 200 -24.74 -2.73 -6.84
N ALA A 201 -23.60 -2.11 -7.14
CA ALA A 201 -23.51 -0.83 -7.81
C ALA A 201 -22.92 -0.92 -9.23
N CYS A 202 -22.76 -2.13 -9.78
CA CYS A 202 -22.21 -2.32 -11.13
C CYS A 202 -23.34 -2.38 -12.16
N HIS A 203 -23.33 -1.47 -13.13
CA HIS A 203 -24.31 -1.37 -14.21
C HIS A 203 -23.66 -1.80 -15.53
N ASP A 204 -23.31 -3.08 -15.61
CA ASP A 204 -22.66 -3.67 -16.78
C ASP A 204 -23.53 -3.54 -18.05
N GLY A 205 -22.89 -3.28 -19.18
CA GLY A 205 -23.54 -3.07 -20.47
C GLY A 205 -24.29 -1.74 -20.64
N GLU A 206 -24.39 -0.91 -19.60
CA GLU A 206 -24.95 0.44 -19.73
C GLU A 206 -24.08 1.28 -20.67
N ASN A 207 -24.70 1.88 -21.70
CA ASN A 207 -24.03 2.71 -22.71
C ASN A 207 -22.73 2.10 -23.27
N ALA A 208 -22.75 0.80 -23.57
CA ALA A 208 -21.60 0.00 -24.02
C ALA A 208 -20.83 0.57 -25.23
N ASP A 209 -21.47 1.38 -26.08
CA ASP A 209 -20.82 2.07 -27.19
C ASP A 209 -19.78 3.12 -26.73
N VAL A 210 -19.94 3.65 -25.51
CA VAL A 210 -19.06 4.67 -24.90
C VAL A 210 -18.28 4.09 -23.73
N LYS A 211 -18.90 3.23 -22.92
CA LYS A 211 -18.27 2.57 -21.77
C LYS A 211 -18.52 1.06 -21.84
N PRO A 212 -17.63 0.30 -22.49
CA PRO A 212 -17.87 -1.12 -22.74
C PRO A 212 -17.99 -1.98 -21.48
N TYR A 213 -17.53 -1.49 -20.31
CA TYR A 213 -17.61 -2.18 -19.01
C TYR A 213 -18.60 -1.52 -18.03
N GLY A 214 -19.52 -0.69 -18.56
CA GLY A 214 -20.61 -0.09 -17.79
C GLY A 214 -20.20 1.05 -16.86
N ASN A 215 -21.06 1.31 -15.87
CA ASN A 215 -20.88 2.35 -14.87
C ASN A 215 -20.94 1.80 -13.46
N LYS A 216 -20.48 2.61 -12.50
CA LYS A 216 -20.61 2.33 -11.08
C LYS A 216 -21.38 3.46 -10.39
N TYR A 217 -22.53 3.13 -9.80
CA TYR A 217 -23.33 4.03 -8.95
C TYR A 217 -24.33 3.22 -8.13
N THR A 218 -24.73 3.75 -6.98
CA THR A 218 -25.74 3.13 -6.10
C THR A 218 -27.17 3.46 -6.55
N ASP A 219 -28.17 2.75 -6.03
CA ASP A 219 -29.54 2.84 -6.54
C ASP A 219 -30.28 4.10 -6.06
N ALA A 220 -29.88 4.67 -4.92
CA ALA A 220 -30.62 5.77 -4.30
C ALA A 220 -29.74 6.72 -3.47
N GLU A 221 -30.22 7.95 -3.32
CA GLU A 221 -29.61 8.96 -2.45
C GLU A 221 -29.40 8.43 -1.02
N GLY A 222 -28.23 8.74 -0.45
CA GLY A 222 -27.81 8.26 0.87
C GLY A 222 -27.19 6.86 0.89
N GLN A 223 -27.18 6.14 -0.23
CA GLN A 223 -26.40 4.91 -0.38
C GLN A 223 -24.97 5.26 -0.79
N LEU A 224 -24.03 5.13 0.14
CA LEU A 224 -22.66 5.56 -0.04
C LEU A 224 -21.67 4.41 0.11
N GLY A 225 -20.66 4.41 -0.77
CA GLY A 225 -19.51 3.53 -0.66
C GLY A 225 -18.24 4.36 -0.48
N ASP A 226 -17.36 3.90 0.39
CA ASP A 226 -16.02 4.46 0.59
C ASP A 226 -15.04 3.63 -0.26
N ILE A 227 -14.21 4.26 -1.09
CA ILE A 227 -13.29 3.64 -2.05
C ILE A 227 -11.86 4.05 -1.76
N TRP A 228 -11.04 3.11 -1.31
CA TRP A 228 -9.61 3.32 -1.15
C TRP A 228 -8.88 2.82 -2.38
N HIS A 229 -8.24 3.71 -3.13
CA HIS A 229 -7.73 3.39 -4.46
C HIS A 229 -6.24 3.69 -4.59
N TRP A 230 -5.45 2.63 -4.50
CA TRP A 230 -4.03 2.68 -4.81
C TRP A 230 -3.78 2.66 -6.31
N LYS A 231 -2.84 3.51 -6.73
CA LYS A 231 -2.46 3.79 -8.12
C LYS A 231 -0.95 3.99 -8.18
N SER A 232 -0.22 3.07 -8.82
CA SER A 232 1.24 3.05 -8.78
C SER A 232 1.90 4.33 -9.31
N VAL A 233 1.23 5.05 -10.22
CA VAL A 233 1.73 6.32 -10.79
C VAL A 233 1.11 7.55 -10.13
N ARG A 234 -0.18 7.49 -9.78
CA ARG A 234 -0.95 8.66 -9.33
C ARG A 234 -0.98 8.88 -7.81
N ASN A 235 -0.23 8.10 -7.05
CA ASN A 235 -0.12 8.24 -5.61
C ASN A 235 1.31 8.52 -5.15
N LEU A 236 1.45 9.15 -3.98
CA LEU A 236 2.73 9.47 -3.37
C LEU A 236 2.64 9.34 -1.85
N GLY A 237 3.08 8.20 -1.32
CA GLY A 237 3.04 7.92 0.13
C GLY A 237 1.62 7.79 0.73
N GLN A 238 0.61 7.66 -0.12
CA GLN A 238 -0.82 7.69 0.22
C GLN A 238 -1.60 6.77 -0.72
N MET A 239 -2.83 6.41 -0.38
CA MET A 239 -3.83 5.96 -1.36
C MET A 239 -4.77 7.12 -1.70
N ASP A 240 -5.43 7.05 -2.85
CA ASP A 240 -6.44 8.03 -3.23
C ASP A 240 -7.76 7.70 -2.53
N ASP A 241 -8.23 8.60 -1.68
CA ASP A 241 -9.53 8.47 -1.03
C ASP A 241 -10.67 8.98 -1.92
N GLN A 242 -11.69 8.16 -2.06
CA GLN A 242 -12.74 8.33 -3.04
C GLN A 242 -14.05 7.79 -2.50
N TYR A 243 -15.18 8.26 -3.02
CA TYR A 243 -16.48 7.70 -2.66
C TYR A 243 -17.34 7.35 -3.87
N LEU A 244 -18.35 6.54 -3.60
CA LEU A 244 -19.39 6.11 -4.51
C LEU A 244 -20.75 6.62 -4.03
N ASP A 245 -21.53 7.19 -4.93
CA ASP A 245 -22.91 7.56 -4.68
C ASP A 245 -23.85 7.15 -5.82
N HIS A 246 -25.07 7.68 -5.76
CA HIS A 246 -26.18 7.37 -6.65
C HIS A 246 -26.23 8.19 -7.95
N VAL A 247 -25.24 9.05 -8.20
CA VAL A 247 -25.22 9.88 -9.41
C VAL A 247 -25.12 8.97 -10.63
N GLN A 248 -26.17 8.96 -11.43
CA GLN A 248 -26.23 8.13 -12.64
C GLN A 248 -25.39 8.73 -13.76
N TYR A 249 -25.00 7.88 -14.70
CA TYR A 249 -24.31 8.33 -15.89
C TYR A 249 -25.17 9.26 -16.74
N SER A 250 -24.53 10.33 -17.21
CA SER A 250 -25.03 11.20 -18.26
C SER A 250 -23.85 11.87 -18.96
N PRO A 251 -24.05 12.55 -20.11
CA PRO A 251 -22.99 13.35 -20.72
C PRO A 251 -22.42 14.46 -19.83
N GLU A 252 -23.15 14.87 -18.78
CA GLU A 252 -22.70 15.87 -17.79
C GLU A 252 -22.06 15.21 -16.55
N THR A 253 -22.33 13.93 -16.30
CA THR A 253 -21.86 13.13 -15.17
C THR A 253 -21.14 11.88 -15.67
N VAL A 254 -20.08 12.09 -16.45
CA VAL A 254 -19.39 11.00 -17.17
C VAL A 254 -18.70 9.99 -16.25
N GLU A 255 -18.38 10.33 -15.01
CA GLU A 255 -17.83 9.40 -14.01
C GLU A 255 -18.92 8.63 -13.24
N ALA A 256 -20.20 8.94 -13.51
CA ALA A 256 -21.36 8.45 -12.77
C ALA A 256 -21.19 8.67 -11.26
N GLY A 257 -21.33 7.62 -10.46
CA GLY A 257 -21.33 7.71 -9.01
C GLY A 257 -19.94 7.77 -8.39
N ARG A 258 -18.85 7.67 -9.17
CA ARG A 258 -17.49 7.69 -8.62
C ARG A 258 -16.99 9.12 -8.48
N HIS A 259 -16.58 9.47 -7.27
CA HIS A 259 -16.07 10.80 -6.94
C HIS A 259 -14.68 10.70 -6.30
N SER A 260 -14.06 11.84 -6.06
CA SER A 260 -12.93 11.93 -5.13
C SER A 260 -13.40 12.64 -3.88
N ASP A 261 -12.84 12.27 -2.75
CA ASP A 261 -13.09 12.98 -1.51
C ASP A 261 -12.63 14.44 -1.62
N PRO A 262 -13.23 15.34 -0.82
CA PRO A 262 -12.78 16.72 -0.73
C PRO A 262 -11.27 16.80 -0.49
N LYS A 263 -10.61 17.75 -1.15
CA LYS A 263 -9.19 18.00 -0.92
C LYS A 263 -8.91 19.47 -0.72
N ASP A 264 -7.93 19.75 0.12
CA ASP A 264 -7.38 21.09 0.32
C ASP A 264 -6.27 21.42 -0.68
N GLY A 265 -5.68 20.40 -1.32
CA GLY A 265 -4.52 20.57 -2.18
C GLY A 265 -3.97 19.28 -2.79
N GLY A 266 -2.97 19.46 -3.65
CA GLY A 266 -2.19 18.39 -4.26
C GLY A 266 -2.96 17.44 -5.18
N GLY A 267 -2.53 16.18 -5.21
CA GLY A 267 -3.00 15.14 -6.13
C GLY A 267 -2.32 15.18 -7.48
N TYR A 268 -3.02 14.71 -8.52
CA TYR A 268 -2.44 14.54 -9.85
C TYR A 268 -3.12 15.37 -10.93
N VAL A 269 -2.32 15.79 -11.93
CA VAL A 269 -2.78 16.50 -13.13
C VAL A 269 -2.05 15.97 -14.37
N ASN A 270 -2.62 16.22 -15.56
CA ASN A 270 -1.94 15.90 -16.81
C ASN A 270 -0.74 16.84 -17.03
N ASN A 271 0.41 16.27 -17.39
CA ASN A 271 1.55 16.99 -17.92
C ASN A 271 1.34 17.26 -19.42
N GLU A 272 0.62 18.31 -19.77
CA GLU A 272 0.35 18.67 -21.16
C GLU A 272 0.26 20.18 -21.35
N THR A 273 0.65 20.66 -22.53
CA THR A 273 0.41 22.03 -22.97
C THR A 273 -1.10 22.30 -23.08
N GLU A 274 -1.50 23.58 -23.13
CA GLU A 274 -2.90 23.96 -23.39
C GLU A 274 -3.40 23.39 -24.74
N ALA A 275 -2.52 23.30 -25.73
CA ALA A 275 -2.80 22.70 -27.04
C ALA A 275 -2.89 21.15 -27.00
N LYS A 276 -2.47 20.52 -25.90
CA LYS A 276 -2.46 19.06 -25.69
C LYS A 276 -1.68 18.31 -26.76
N ASP A 277 -0.59 18.89 -27.23
CA ASP A 277 0.23 18.36 -28.32
C ASP A 277 1.65 17.96 -27.87
N MET A 278 2.06 18.32 -26.65
CA MET A 278 3.35 17.95 -26.07
C MET A 278 3.36 18.07 -24.53
N PRO A 279 4.38 17.55 -23.83
CA PRO A 279 4.55 17.77 -22.41
C PRO A 279 4.74 19.27 -22.09
N ALA A 280 4.18 19.73 -20.97
CA ALA A 280 4.40 21.09 -20.48
C ALA A 280 5.63 21.22 -19.59
N PHE A 281 5.99 20.12 -18.90
CA PHE A 281 7.07 20.07 -17.94
C PHE A 281 7.92 18.81 -18.11
N MET A 282 9.13 18.84 -17.55
CA MET A 282 10.05 17.70 -17.44
C MET A 282 10.69 17.67 -16.06
N ALA A 283 11.33 16.56 -15.72
CA ALA A 283 12.25 16.53 -14.58
C ALA A 283 13.52 17.37 -14.88
N PRO A 284 14.25 17.83 -13.85
CA PRO A 284 15.52 18.53 -14.04
C PRO A 284 16.47 17.75 -14.96
N GLU A 285 17.19 18.48 -15.81
CA GLU A 285 18.11 17.90 -16.82
C GLU A 285 17.42 16.92 -17.81
N GLY A 286 16.09 16.95 -17.87
CA GLY A 286 15.27 16.11 -18.73
C GLY A 286 14.95 14.73 -18.16
N GLY A 287 15.44 14.38 -16.97
CA GLY A 287 15.16 13.12 -16.27
C GLY A 287 15.47 11.85 -17.05
N SER A 288 14.84 10.75 -16.63
CA SER A 288 14.88 9.50 -17.38
C SER A 288 14.12 9.62 -18.71
N LYS A 289 14.60 8.90 -19.73
CA LYS A 289 14.04 8.88 -21.09
C LYS A 289 13.26 7.60 -21.40
N ASP A 290 13.17 6.70 -20.44
CA ASP A 290 12.41 5.44 -20.53
C ASP A 290 10.99 5.56 -19.95
N GLY A 291 10.61 6.75 -19.47
CA GLY A 291 9.28 7.00 -18.90
C GLY A 291 9.14 6.61 -17.44
N VAL A 292 10.24 6.23 -16.77
CA VAL A 292 10.27 5.87 -15.34
C VAL A 292 10.92 7.00 -14.52
N PRO A 293 10.39 7.35 -13.33
CA PRO A 293 9.09 6.92 -12.80
C PRO A 293 7.96 7.45 -13.70
N GLY A 294 6.83 6.75 -13.75
CA GLY A 294 5.66 7.09 -14.60
C GLY A 294 5.01 8.45 -14.34
N PHE A 295 5.59 9.27 -13.47
CA PHE A 295 5.13 10.58 -13.02
C PHE A 295 6.28 11.60 -12.94
N LEU A 296 5.93 12.88 -12.88
CA LEU A 296 6.79 13.97 -12.42
C LEU A 296 6.33 14.46 -11.05
N LEU A 297 7.26 14.77 -10.15
CA LEU A 297 6.93 15.44 -8.89
C LEU A 297 6.65 16.93 -9.15
N ASP A 298 5.53 17.42 -8.62
CA ASP A 298 5.13 18.83 -8.72
C ASP A 298 6.20 19.77 -8.15
N SER A 299 6.88 19.33 -7.09
CA SER A 299 7.95 20.05 -6.40
C SER A 299 9.26 20.15 -7.18
N GLU A 300 9.47 19.31 -8.19
CA GLU A 300 10.75 19.19 -8.91
C GLU A 300 10.66 19.59 -10.38
N LYS A 301 9.44 19.66 -10.92
CA LYS A 301 9.22 19.89 -12.35
C LYS A 301 9.81 21.24 -12.80
N VAL A 302 10.38 21.23 -14.00
CA VAL A 302 10.87 22.42 -14.70
C VAL A 302 10.16 22.58 -16.05
N PRO A 303 10.10 23.80 -16.63
CA PRO A 303 9.54 24.00 -17.96
C PRO A 303 10.17 23.05 -18.98
N PHE A 304 9.36 22.54 -19.90
CA PHE A 304 9.81 21.59 -20.89
C PHE A 304 10.88 22.17 -21.84
N ASP A 305 12.00 21.48 -22.00
CA ASP A 305 13.03 21.78 -23.00
C ASP A 305 13.15 20.62 -23.99
N ASP A 306 12.52 20.79 -25.16
CA ASP A 306 12.49 19.77 -26.20
C ASP A 306 13.88 19.41 -26.76
N THR A 307 14.87 20.29 -26.60
CA THR A 307 16.23 20.06 -27.13
C THR A 307 16.97 18.95 -26.40
N LEU A 308 16.49 18.53 -25.23
CA LEU A 308 17.05 17.44 -24.42
C LEU A 308 16.53 16.05 -24.80
N PHE A 309 15.67 15.96 -25.82
CA PHE A 309 14.98 14.72 -26.17
C PHE A 309 15.18 14.37 -27.65
N VAL A 310 15.30 13.08 -27.92
CA VAL A 310 15.38 12.49 -29.28
C VAL A 310 14.20 11.56 -29.53
N ALA A 311 13.98 11.19 -30.80
CA ALA A 311 12.90 10.27 -31.17
C ALA A 311 13.01 8.94 -30.38
N GLY A 312 11.86 8.48 -29.87
CA GLY A 312 11.76 7.31 -28.99
C GLY A 312 11.74 7.65 -27.50
N ASP A 313 12.29 8.80 -27.09
CA ASP A 313 12.33 9.19 -25.68
C ASP A 313 10.91 9.39 -25.12
N LEU A 314 10.76 8.97 -23.86
CA LEU A 314 9.51 9.04 -23.12
C LEU A 314 9.56 10.11 -22.02
N VAL A 315 8.42 10.76 -21.83
CA VAL A 315 8.19 11.74 -20.76
C VAL A 315 6.88 11.38 -20.04
N PRO A 316 6.86 11.34 -18.71
CA PRO A 316 5.63 11.08 -17.97
C PRO A 316 4.50 12.05 -18.33
N SER A 317 3.29 11.50 -18.47
CA SER A 317 2.09 12.30 -18.80
C SER A 317 1.36 12.84 -17.57
N ILE A 318 1.88 12.55 -16.37
CA ILE A 318 1.27 12.87 -15.09
C ILE A 318 2.24 13.64 -14.21
N ILE A 319 1.71 14.63 -13.50
CA ILE A 319 2.40 15.35 -12.44
C ILE A 319 1.67 15.03 -11.13
N ILE A 320 2.40 14.71 -10.08
CA ILE A 320 1.84 14.35 -8.77
C ILE A 320 2.37 15.20 -7.63
N ALA A 321 1.52 15.39 -6.63
CA ALA A 321 1.83 15.89 -5.30
C ALA A 321 1.00 15.12 -4.27
N PRO A 322 1.41 15.04 -3.00
CA PRO A 322 0.60 14.41 -1.95
C PRO A 322 -0.77 15.06 -1.86
N PHE A 323 -1.82 14.28 -1.61
CA PHE A 323 -3.14 14.82 -1.29
C PHE A 323 -3.12 15.42 0.11
N THR A 324 -3.88 16.49 0.30
CA THR A 324 -4.10 17.10 1.62
C THR A 324 -5.59 17.30 1.86
N GLY A 325 -6.01 17.31 3.12
CA GLY A 325 -7.42 17.25 3.50
C GLY A 325 -7.94 15.82 3.47
N ASP A 326 -9.26 15.67 3.45
CA ASP A 326 -10.00 14.40 3.53
C ASP A 326 -9.43 13.31 2.61
N ARG A 327 -9.26 13.66 1.33
CA ARG A 327 -8.71 12.79 0.29
C ARG A 327 -7.32 12.19 0.58
N GLY A 328 -6.57 12.76 1.52
CA GLY A 328 -5.21 12.36 1.87
C GLY A 328 -5.10 11.55 3.16
N ASP A 329 -6.21 11.10 3.75
CA ASP A 329 -6.24 10.48 5.08
C ASP A 329 -5.68 9.03 5.11
N ILE A 330 -5.53 8.39 3.94
CA ILE A 330 -4.94 7.06 3.83
C ILE A 330 -3.45 7.17 3.53
N THR A 331 -2.62 6.90 4.53
CA THR A 331 -1.17 6.80 4.36
C THR A 331 -0.82 5.43 3.80
N ALA A 332 0.12 5.35 2.85
CA ALA A 332 0.52 4.08 2.27
C ALA A 332 1.98 4.06 1.79
N ALA A 333 2.56 2.87 1.79
CA ALA A 333 3.83 2.56 1.16
C ALA A 333 3.71 1.26 0.38
N TRP A 334 4.54 1.11 -0.64
CA TRP A 334 4.49 -0.06 -1.49
C TRP A 334 5.87 -0.40 -2.02
N PHE A 335 6.08 -1.70 -2.21
CA PHE A 335 7.29 -2.24 -2.81
C PHE A 335 6.91 -3.33 -3.80
N TYR A 336 7.69 -3.41 -4.88
CA TYR A 336 7.57 -4.47 -5.85
C TYR A 336 8.88 -5.27 -5.86
N ALA A 337 8.78 -6.57 -5.61
CA ALA A 337 9.90 -7.49 -5.71
C ALA A 337 9.42 -8.87 -6.12
N ASP A 338 10.28 -9.57 -6.85
CA ASP A 338 10.09 -10.98 -7.20
C ASP A 338 8.75 -11.31 -7.88
N GLY A 339 8.22 -10.39 -8.70
CA GLY A 339 6.94 -10.61 -9.39
C GLY A 339 5.72 -10.20 -8.58
N LYS A 340 5.89 -9.53 -7.43
CA LYS A 340 4.83 -9.31 -6.45
C LYS A 340 4.75 -7.86 -5.99
N TRP A 341 3.53 -7.34 -5.90
CA TRP A 341 3.25 -6.13 -5.14
C TRP A 341 3.07 -6.44 -3.66
N THR A 342 3.63 -5.59 -2.80
CA THR A 342 3.30 -5.49 -1.39
C THR A 342 2.93 -4.05 -1.09
N ILE A 343 1.75 -3.85 -0.52
CA ILE A 343 1.24 -2.53 -0.19
C ILE A 343 0.79 -2.52 1.26
N GLU A 344 1.38 -1.64 2.04
CA GLU A 344 1.00 -1.37 3.41
C GLU A 344 0.29 -0.02 3.47
N PHE A 345 -0.81 0.03 4.20
CA PHE A 345 -1.61 1.25 4.30
C PHE A 345 -2.31 1.34 5.64
N SER A 346 -2.60 2.58 6.04
CA SER A 346 -3.27 2.86 7.30
C SER A 346 -4.17 4.07 7.20
N ARG A 347 -5.18 4.09 8.06
CA ARG A 347 -6.10 5.19 8.25
C ARG A 347 -6.53 5.20 9.72
N LYS A 348 -7.05 6.33 10.19
CA LYS A 348 -7.78 6.36 11.46
C LYS A 348 -9.00 5.43 11.39
N LEU A 349 -9.34 4.82 12.53
CA LEU A 349 -10.59 4.08 12.70
C LEU A 349 -11.80 4.99 12.43
N VAL A 350 -11.76 6.22 12.95
CA VAL A 350 -12.80 7.23 12.79
C VAL A 350 -12.16 8.51 12.24
N THR A 351 -12.51 8.88 11.01
CA THR A 351 -12.00 10.08 10.32
C THR A 351 -12.90 11.29 10.57
N GLY A 352 -14.20 11.03 10.74
CA GLY A 352 -15.23 12.06 10.83
C GLY A 352 -15.73 12.59 9.47
N SER A 353 -15.21 12.07 8.35
CA SER A 353 -15.75 12.36 7.03
C SER A 353 -17.08 11.63 6.80
N GLU A 354 -18.00 12.28 6.08
CA GLU A 354 -19.25 11.66 5.64
C GLU A 354 -19.06 10.70 4.45
N PHE A 355 -17.90 10.76 3.80
CA PHE A 355 -17.53 9.95 2.64
C PHE A 355 -16.72 8.71 3.01
N ASP A 356 -16.37 8.57 4.29
CA ASP A 356 -15.59 7.47 4.84
C ASP A 356 -16.44 6.46 5.62
N VAL A 357 -16.08 5.18 5.55
CA VAL A 357 -16.53 4.19 6.53
C VAL A 357 -16.01 4.56 7.91
N GLN A 358 -16.83 4.49 8.96
CA GLN A 358 -16.41 4.77 10.33
C GLN A 358 -16.30 3.46 11.13
N PHE A 359 -15.08 3.05 11.49
CA PHE A 359 -14.82 1.89 12.34
C PHE A 359 -14.99 2.23 13.83
N GLU A 360 -16.10 2.89 14.17
CA GLU A 360 -16.39 3.36 15.53
C GLU A 360 -16.86 2.24 16.47
N ASP A 361 -17.52 1.22 15.93
CA ASP A 361 -18.02 0.07 16.68
C ASP A 361 -17.20 -1.17 16.35
N LEU A 362 -16.19 -1.45 17.18
CA LEU A 362 -15.31 -2.60 17.01
C LEU A 362 -16.04 -3.96 17.21
N LEU A 363 -17.31 -3.97 17.63
CA LEU A 363 -18.14 -5.17 17.70
C LEU A 363 -18.96 -5.41 16.42
N SER A 364 -19.01 -4.43 15.53
CA SER A 364 -19.74 -4.52 14.27
C SER A 364 -18.97 -5.33 13.21
N VAL A 365 -19.73 -5.90 12.28
CA VAL A 365 -19.20 -6.47 11.04
C VAL A 365 -19.27 -5.40 9.97
N TYR A 366 -18.14 -5.17 9.31
CA TYR A 366 -18.02 -4.30 8.15
C TYR A 366 -17.88 -5.16 6.90
N TYR A 367 -18.35 -4.67 5.76
CA TYR A 367 -18.28 -5.42 4.49
C TYR A 367 -17.46 -4.65 3.47
N PHE A 368 -16.58 -5.36 2.75
CA PHE A 368 -15.79 -4.76 1.68
C PHE A 368 -15.64 -5.63 0.43
N GLY A 369 -15.41 -4.94 -0.69
CA GLY A 369 -14.98 -5.50 -1.96
C GLY A 369 -13.51 -5.19 -2.24
N LEU A 370 -12.82 -6.06 -2.96
CA LEU A 370 -11.45 -5.84 -3.42
C LEU A 370 -11.34 -6.05 -4.94
N ALA A 371 -10.49 -5.24 -5.58
CA ALA A 371 -10.10 -5.39 -6.98
C ALA A 371 -8.62 -5.03 -7.19
N VAL A 372 -7.97 -5.66 -8.16
CA VAL A 372 -6.59 -5.38 -8.60
C VAL A 372 -6.54 -5.19 -10.11
N PHE A 373 -5.58 -4.39 -10.57
CA PHE A 373 -5.42 -4.02 -11.98
C PHE A 373 -3.96 -4.22 -12.36
N ASP A 374 -3.70 -5.05 -13.36
CA ASP A 374 -2.37 -5.21 -13.99
C ASP A 374 -2.40 -4.39 -15.28
N ASN A 375 -1.68 -3.27 -15.30
CA ASN A 375 -1.57 -2.39 -16.45
C ASN A 375 -2.94 -2.08 -17.10
N ALA A 376 -3.99 -1.86 -16.30
CA ALA A 376 -5.37 -1.83 -16.81
C ALA A 376 -6.15 -0.59 -16.36
N GLN A 377 -6.87 0.05 -17.29
CA GLN A 377 -7.65 1.26 -16.99
C GLN A 377 -8.95 0.97 -16.22
N VAL A 378 -9.79 0.08 -16.74
CA VAL A 378 -11.08 -0.26 -16.11
C VAL A 378 -11.27 -1.76 -15.87
N ARG A 379 -10.58 -2.63 -16.62
CA ARG A 379 -10.67 -4.09 -16.53
C ARG A 379 -9.87 -4.67 -15.36
N HIS A 380 -10.32 -4.40 -14.15
CA HIS A 380 -9.74 -5.00 -12.96
C HIS A 380 -10.13 -6.48 -12.84
N GLY A 381 -9.23 -7.27 -12.25
CA GLY A 381 -9.61 -8.51 -11.58
C GLY A 381 -10.47 -8.17 -10.37
N TYR A 382 -11.66 -8.75 -10.28
CA TYR A 382 -12.58 -8.53 -9.16
C TYR A 382 -12.86 -9.82 -8.41
N GLN A 383 -13.18 -9.69 -7.12
CA GLN A 383 -13.84 -10.76 -6.39
C GLN A 383 -15.35 -10.74 -6.64
N ALA A 384 -16.00 -11.91 -6.65
CA ALA A 384 -17.45 -12.00 -6.57
C ALA A 384 -17.89 -11.95 -5.10
N GLY A 385 -18.91 -11.13 -4.78
CA GLY A 385 -19.40 -11.00 -3.40
C GLY A 385 -18.63 -10.00 -2.55
N SER A 386 -18.74 -10.14 -1.23
CA SER A 386 -18.06 -9.28 -0.25
C SER A 386 -17.33 -10.12 0.80
N ASN A 387 -16.37 -9.50 1.48
CA ASN A 387 -15.72 -10.09 2.65
C ASN A 387 -16.21 -9.40 3.91
N GLU A 388 -16.24 -10.15 5.01
CA GLU A 388 -16.44 -9.58 6.34
C GLU A 388 -15.12 -9.00 6.87
N PHE A 389 -15.21 -7.86 7.56
CA PHE A 389 -14.12 -7.26 8.30
C PHE A 389 -14.56 -7.03 9.74
N ILE A 390 -13.78 -7.57 10.68
CA ILE A 390 -14.06 -7.51 12.12
C ILE A 390 -12.78 -7.18 12.89
N PHE A 391 -12.94 -6.75 14.14
CA PHE A 391 -11.82 -6.46 15.03
C PHE A 391 -11.68 -7.54 16.11
N GLN A 392 -10.44 -7.94 16.39
CA GLN A 392 -10.13 -8.73 17.58
C GLN A 392 -10.55 -7.95 18.82
N GLN A 393 -11.16 -8.62 19.79
CA GLN A 393 -11.53 -7.99 21.05
C GLN A 393 -10.38 -8.09 22.07
N PRO A 394 -10.18 -7.07 22.93
CA PRO A 394 -9.12 -7.04 23.93
C PRO A 394 -9.28 -8.05 25.07
#